data_AF-A0A967C2M5-F1
#
_entry.id   AF-A0A967C2M5-F1
#
_cell.length_a   1.000
_cell.length_b   1.000
_cell.length_c   1.000
_cell.angle_alpha   90.00
_cell.angle_beta   90.00
_cell.angle_gamma   90.00
#
_symmetry.space_group_name_H-M   'P 1'
#
loop_
_entity.id
_entity.type
_entity.pdbx_description
1 polymer ?
#
loop_
_entity_poly.entity_id
_entity_poly.type
_entity_poly.pdbx_seq_one_letter_code
_entity_poly.pdbx_strand_id
1 'polypeptide(L)'
;VMPGFDDEALRPGRGNSFIGATPLNFHRWLRTAAAHVAAHYPPGQRLVFVNAWNAWGQGAHLEPEARFGYGFLAAIADVVAELALDATALRSRAARHNQAMPAARSTDTVVCLHIFYEDLIEEFAAVIAQAQQRLPLDVIVSLPEAWPLAALERLIAALRPVHILVCRNRGRDVAPFLAALEVVQARGYRHGCKIHSKKSTHLGRGEAWRRALLEGLLGPAALTRLEEGFFADARIGMAGMGEAWLSLAERQNIVHCESRMGEIGALLSLEDAPMRGFFAGTMFWFRPEALAVCARLSGQNDLFEPELGQVDGMAAHALERLFAVMVEAAGFTVLKLSLP
;
A
#
# COMPACT_ATOMS: atom_id res chain seq x y z
N VAL A 1 -16.82 -3.16 -23.62
CA VAL A 1 -15.35 -2.98 -23.38
C VAL A 1 -14.58 -4.10 -24.05
N MET A 2 -13.26 -3.98 -24.23
CA MET A 2 -12.42 -5.06 -24.78
C MET A 2 -11.00 -5.07 -24.18
N PRO A 3 -10.35 -6.25 -24.02
CA PRO A 3 -8.99 -6.38 -23.46
C PRO A 3 -7.89 -5.74 -24.30
N GLY A 4 -8.07 -5.78 -25.61
CA GLY A 4 -7.17 -5.28 -26.65
C GLY A 4 -7.89 -5.32 -28.00
N PHE A 5 -7.24 -4.78 -29.02
CA PHE A 5 -7.72 -4.91 -30.40
C PHE A 5 -6.57 -4.74 -31.39
N ASP A 6 -6.32 -5.75 -32.20
CA ASP A 6 -5.43 -5.72 -33.35
C ASP A 6 -5.88 -6.77 -34.38
N ASP A 7 -6.34 -6.30 -35.54
CA ASP A 7 -6.76 -7.19 -36.63
C ASP A 7 -5.94 -7.03 -37.91
N GLU A 8 -4.72 -6.48 -37.79
CA GLU A 8 -3.75 -6.39 -38.88
C GLU A 8 -3.42 -7.77 -39.47
N ALA A 9 -3.34 -8.81 -38.63
CA ALA A 9 -3.12 -10.18 -39.07
C ALA A 9 -4.26 -10.72 -39.98
N LEU A 10 -5.49 -10.23 -39.78
CA LEU A 10 -6.65 -10.60 -40.59
C LEU A 10 -6.83 -9.71 -41.81
N ARG A 11 -6.35 -8.45 -41.73
CA ARG A 11 -6.50 -7.43 -42.78
C ARG A 11 -5.19 -6.69 -43.03
N PRO A 12 -4.14 -7.34 -43.57
CA PRO A 12 -2.83 -6.71 -43.74
C PRO A 12 -2.90 -5.40 -44.55
N GLY A 13 -2.29 -4.34 -44.02
CA GLY A 13 -2.27 -2.98 -44.57
C GLY A 13 -3.59 -2.20 -44.43
N ARG A 14 -4.60 -2.81 -43.81
CA ARG A 14 -5.95 -2.25 -43.62
C ARG A 14 -6.53 -2.57 -42.23
N GLY A 15 -5.71 -3.08 -41.32
CA GLY A 15 -6.12 -3.41 -39.96
C GLY A 15 -6.26 -2.18 -39.08
N ASN A 16 -6.89 -2.37 -37.93
CA ASN A 16 -6.90 -1.40 -36.85
C ASN A 16 -6.17 -2.01 -35.65
N SER A 17 -5.23 -1.25 -35.08
CA SER A 17 -4.47 -1.67 -33.91
C SER A 17 -4.58 -0.60 -32.82
N PHE A 18 -4.96 -1.04 -31.63
CA PHE A 18 -5.09 -0.20 -30.44
C PHE A 18 -3.91 -0.47 -29.53
N ILE A 19 -3.16 0.58 -29.18
CA ILE A 19 -1.98 0.47 -28.33
C ILE A 19 -2.37 0.56 -26.85
N GLY A 20 -1.56 -0.06 -25.98
CA GLY A 20 -1.74 0.01 -24.53
C GLY A 20 -2.68 -1.05 -23.94
N ALA A 21 -2.95 -2.14 -24.67
CA ALA A 21 -3.69 -3.29 -24.16
C ALA A 21 -2.94 -3.93 -22.97
N THR A 22 -3.49 -3.73 -21.78
CA THR A 22 -2.98 -4.29 -20.51
C THR A 22 -4.15 -4.62 -19.60
N PRO A 23 -4.01 -5.60 -18.69
CA PRO A 23 -5.03 -5.89 -17.67
C PRO A 23 -5.45 -4.66 -16.86
N LEU A 24 -4.52 -3.74 -16.56
CA LEU A 24 -4.79 -2.49 -15.86
C LEU A 24 -5.72 -1.56 -16.67
N ASN A 25 -5.40 -1.33 -17.94
CA ASN A 25 -6.22 -0.44 -18.78
C ASN A 25 -7.60 -1.05 -19.06
N PHE A 26 -7.65 -2.37 -19.27
CA PHE A 26 -8.91 -3.08 -19.38
C PHE A 26 -9.75 -2.98 -18.10
N HIS A 27 -9.13 -3.19 -16.93
CA HIS A 27 -9.77 -3.01 -15.62
C HIS A 27 -10.38 -1.61 -15.49
N ARG A 28 -9.60 -0.56 -15.77
CA ARG A 28 -10.07 0.84 -15.71
C ARG A 28 -11.27 1.07 -16.61
N TRP A 29 -11.23 0.57 -17.85
CA TRP A 29 -12.34 0.72 -18.79
C TRP A 29 -13.58 -0.05 -18.33
N LEU A 30 -13.41 -1.30 -17.89
CA LEU A 30 -14.50 -2.13 -17.38
C LEU A 30 -15.16 -1.50 -16.15
N ARG A 31 -14.37 -1.01 -15.20
CA ARG A 31 -14.86 -0.31 -14.00
C ARG A 31 -15.66 0.93 -14.36
N THR A 32 -15.16 1.75 -15.28
CA THR A 32 -15.88 2.94 -15.76
C THR A 32 -17.18 2.58 -16.46
N ALA A 33 -17.19 1.54 -17.30
CA ALA A 33 -18.41 1.04 -17.93
C ALA A 33 -19.42 0.52 -16.90
N ALA A 34 -18.96 -0.23 -15.90
CA ALA A 34 -19.79 -0.74 -14.81
C ALA A 34 -20.41 0.40 -13.97
N ALA A 35 -19.60 1.40 -13.60
CA ALA A 35 -20.09 2.58 -12.88
C ALA A 35 -21.10 3.37 -13.71
N HIS A 36 -20.86 3.51 -15.02
CA HIS A 36 -21.81 4.15 -15.94
C HIS A 36 -23.15 3.42 -15.96
N VAL A 37 -23.17 2.10 -16.14
CA VAL A 37 -24.44 1.37 -16.17
C VAL A 37 -25.16 1.40 -14.81
N ALA A 38 -24.41 1.34 -13.70
CA ALA A 38 -24.98 1.43 -12.36
C ALA A 38 -25.68 2.77 -12.12
N ALA A 39 -25.13 3.87 -12.64
CA ALA A 39 -25.68 5.21 -12.49
C ALA A 39 -26.87 5.51 -13.42
N HIS A 40 -26.92 4.90 -14.62
CA HIS A 40 -27.89 5.30 -15.66
C HIS A 40 -28.99 4.25 -15.92
N TYR A 41 -28.87 3.03 -15.41
CA TYR A 41 -29.82 1.94 -15.68
C TYR A 41 -30.36 1.31 -14.39
N PRO A 42 -31.64 0.84 -14.42
CA PRO A 42 -32.22 0.11 -13.29
C PRO A 42 -31.50 -1.24 -13.08
N PRO A 43 -31.51 -1.81 -11.86
CA PRO A 43 -30.74 -3.01 -11.51
C PRO A 43 -30.84 -4.18 -12.52
N GLY A 44 -32.01 -4.45 -13.07
CA GLY A 44 -32.23 -5.54 -14.04
C GLY A 44 -31.71 -5.29 -15.47
N GLN A 45 -31.15 -4.10 -15.76
CA GLN A 45 -30.66 -3.72 -17.08
C GLN A 45 -29.17 -3.34 -17.08
N ARG A 46 -28.47 -3.52 -15.95
CA ARG A 46 -27.05 -3.18 -15.78
C ARG A 46 -26.16 -4.25 -16.40
N LEU A 47 -26.07 -4.25 -17.73
CA LEU A 47 -25.25 -5.19 -18.49
C LEU A 47 -24.04 -4.47 -19.09
N VAL A 48 -22.87 -5.09 -18.98
CA VAL A 48 -21.65 -4.68 -19.69
C VAL A 48 -21.17 -5.85 -20.53
N PHE A 49 -21.03 -5.63 -21.84
CA PHE A 49 -20.52 -6.64 -22.76
C PHE A 49 -19.00 -6.51 -22.90
N VAL A 50 -18.30 -7.64 -22.85
CA VAL A 50 -16.87 -7.74 -23.11
C VAL A 50 -16.64 -8.42 -24.46
N ASN A 51 -15.96 -7.74 -25.37
CA ASN A 51 -15.47 -8.32 -26.61
C ASN A 51 -14.01 -8.76 -26.39
N ALA A 52 -13.68 -10.04 -26.39
CA ALA A 52 -14.50 -11.24 -26.40
C ALA A 52 -13.84 -12.31 -25.52
N TRP A 53 -14.44 -13.50 -25.43
CA TRP A 53 -13.80 -14.63 -24.77
C TRP A 53 -12.48 -15.01 -25.46
N ASN A 54 -12.49 -15.27 -26.77
CA ASN A 54 -11.36 -15.86 -27.49
C ASN A 54 -11.18 -15.31 -28.93
N ALA A 55 -11.39 -14.01 -29.14
CA ALA A 55 -11.17 -13.38 -30.46
C ALA A 55 -9.68 -13.12 -30.74
N TRP A 56 -8.88 -14.19 -30.78
CA TRP A 56 -7.42 -14.14 -30.95
C TRP A 56 -6.97 -13.42 -32.22
N GLY A 57 -7.66 -13.63 -33.34
CA GLY A 57 -7.34 -12.94 -34.60
C GLY A 57 -7.55 -11.42 -34.58
N GLN A 58 -8.25 -10.91 -33.57
CA GLN A 58 -8.46 -9.48 -33.33
C GLN A 58 -7.74 -9.01 -32.07
N GLY A 59 -6.90 -9.84 -31.41
CA GLY A 59 -6.23 -9.50 -30.15
C GLY A 59 -7.17 -9.14 -28.99
N ALA A 60 -8.45 -9.50 -29.09
CA ALA A 60 -9.51 -9.15 -28.14
C ALA A 60 -9.94 -10.38 -27.32
N HIS A 61 -8.98 -11.12 -26.77
CA HIS A 61 -9.22 -12.34 -25.98
C HIS A 61 -9.15 -12.09 -24.48
N LEU A 62 -10.07 -12.70 -23.74
CA LEU A 62 -10.03 -12.86 -22.28
C LEU A 62 -9.37 -14.18 -21.87
N GLU A 63 -9.39 -15.17 -22.76
CA GLU A 63 -8.78 -16.47 -22.57
C GLU A 63 -7.33 -16.32 -22.07
N PRO A 64 -6.91 -17.07 -21.04
CA PRO A 64 -5.57 -16.92 -20.48
C PRO A 64 -4.46 -17.10 -21.51
N GLU A 65 -3.46 -16.25 -21.43
CA GLU A 65 -2.34 -16.22 -22.35
C GLU A 65 -0.99 -16.31 -21.65
N ALA A 66 0.09 -16.55 -22.41
CA ALA A 66 1.43 -16.64 -21.84
C ALA A 66 1.92 -15.33 -21.21
N ARG A 67 1.52 -14.17 -21.75
CA ARG A 67 2.03 -12.86 -21.32
C ARG A 67 1.40 -12.39 -20.01
N PHE A 68 0.08 -12.42 -19.90
CA PHE A 68 -0.65 -11.93 -18.73
C PHE A 68 -1.30 -13.02 -17.90
N GLY A 69 -1.22 -14.29 -18.31
CA GLY A 69 -1.88 -15.41 -17.62
C GLY A 69 -3.37 -15.13 -17.47
N TYR A 70 -3.82 -15.08 -16.21
CA TYR A 70 -5.21 -14.80 -15.84
C TYR A 70 -5.51 -13.30 -15.65
N GLY A 71 -4.59 -12.39 -16.01
CA GLY A 71 -4.67 -10.96 -15.67
C GLY A 71 -5.99 -10.28 -16.08
N PHE A 72 -6.52 -10.55 -17.27
CA PHE A 72 -7.81 -10.00 -17.71
C PHE A 72 -9.00 -10.58 -16.94
N LEU A 73 -8.97 -11.87 -16.60
CA LEU A 73 -10.00 -12.50 -15.77
C LEU A 73 -9.95 -12.01 -14.33
N ALA A 74 -8.75 -11.82 -13.78
CA ALA A 74 -8.54 -11.20 -12.48
C ALA A 74 -9.08 -9.76 -12.47
N ALA A 75 -8.91 -9.00 -13.57
CA ALA A 75 -9.47 -7.66 -13.70
C ALA A 75 -11.01 -7.67 -13.66
N ILE A 76 -11.66 -8.64 -14.30
CA ILE A 76 -13.13 -8.81 -14.20
C ILE A 76 -13.53 -9.14 -12.76
N ALA A 77 -12.86 -10.12 -12.15
CA ALA A 77 -13.17 -10.56 -10.79
C ALA A 77 -13.02 -9.41 -9.78
N ASP A 78 -11.98 -8.60 -9.89
CA ASP A 78 -11.75 -7.42 -9.06
C ASP A 78 -12.88 -6.39 -9.21
N VAL A 79 -13.27 -6.03 -10.44
CA VAL A 79 -14.41 -5.09 -10.66
C VAL A 79 -15.72 -5.65 -10.10
N VAL A 80 -16.00 -6.93 -10.29
CA VAL A 80 -17.21 -7.56 -9.76
C VAL A 80 -17.21 -7.55 -8.24
N ALA A 81 -16.07 -7.87 -7.61
CA ALA A 81 -15.92 -7.81 -6.16
C ALA A 81 -16.11 -6.39 -5.62
N GLU A 82 -15.55 -5.38 -6.28
CA GLU A 82 -15.74 -3.97 -5.91
C GLU A 82 -17.22 -3.55 -5.95
N LEU A 83 -17.98 -4.04 -6.94
CA LEU A 83 -19.40 -3.72 -7.08
C LEU A 83 -20.29 -4.44 -6.07
N ALA A 84 -19.88 -5.63 -5.62
CA ALA A 84 -20.62 -6.42 -4.64
C ALA A 84 -20.35 -5.98 -3.19
N LEU A 85 -19.28 -5.23 -2.95
CA LEU A 85 -18.86 -4.85 -1.63
C LEU A 85 -19.73 -3.70 -1.06
N ASP A 86 -20.40 -3.96 0.05
CA ASP A 86 -21.00 -2.91 0.89
C ASP A 86 -20.19 -2.70 2.18
N ALA A 87 -19.36 -1.66 2.17
CA ALA A 87 -18.55 -1.25 3.32
C ALA A 87 -19.25 -0.20 4.20
N THR A 88 -20.52 0.13 3.96
CA THR A 88 -21.22 1.27 4.59
C THR A 88 -21.27 1.13 6.11
N ALA A 89 -21.63 -0.06 6.61
CA ALA A 89 -21.72 -0.32 8.05
C ALA A 89 -20.34 -0.22 8.73
N LEU A 90 -19.31 -0.82 8.13
CA LEU A 90 -17.93 -0.81 8.62
C LEU A 90 -17.38 0.63 8.67
N ARG A 91 -17.51 1.39 7.58
CA ARG A 91 -17.09 2.79 7.49
C ARG A 91 -17.82 3.67 8.50
N SER A 92 -19.13 3.49 8.62
CA SER A 92 -19.95 4.25 9.58
C SER A 92 -19.52 3.97 11.03
N ARG A 93 -19.21 2.72 11.36
CA ARG A 93 -18.75 2.36 12.71
C ARG A 93 -17.36 2.93 13.01
N ALA A 94 -16.43 2.83 12.08
CA ALA A 94 -15.09 3.42 12.20
C ALA A 94 -15.15 4.95 12.34
N ALA A 95 -16.00 5.62 11.55
CA ALA A 95 -16.20 7.06 11.65
C ALA A 95 -16.74 7.49 13.02
N ARG A 96 -17.77 6.81 13.54
CA ARG A 96 -18.29 7.07 14.90
C ARG A 96 -17.23 6.86 15.98
N HIS A 97 -16.40 5.82 15.85
CA HIS A 97 -15.28 5.58 16.75
C HIS A 97 -14.30 6.76 16.75
N ASN A 98 -13.84 7.17 15.56
CA ASN A 98 -12.87 8.25 15.40
C ASN A 98 -13.41 9.60 15.90
N GLN A 99 -14.71 9.87 15.73
CA GLN A 99 -15.38 11.07 16.24
C GLN A 99 -15.45 11.12 17.77
N ALA A 100 -15.53 9.96 18.43
CA ALA A 100 -15.51 9.86 19.88
C ALA A 100 -14.10 9.96 20.49
N MET A 101 -13.04 9.92 19.67
CA MET A 101 -11.67 10.09 20.14
C MET A 101 -11.37 11.56 20.46
N PRO A 102 -10.45 11.83 21.41
CA PRO A 102 -9.91 13.18 21.59
C PRO A 102 -9.32 13.74 20.30
N ALA A 103 -9.55 15.04 20.06
CA ALA A 103 -8.99 15.76 18.92
C ALA A 103 -7.46 15.95 19.04
N ALA A 104 -6.97 16.15 20.26
CA ALA A 104 -5.55 16.23 20.54
C ALA A 104 -4.92 14.83 20.63
N ARG A 105 -3.69 14.71 20.11
CA ARG A 105 -2.83 13.53 20.34
C ARG A 105 -2.45 13.41 21.82
N SER A 106 -2.28 12.19 22.29
CA SER A 106 -1.88 11.95 23.69
C SER A 106 -0.35 12.00 23.88
N THR A 107 0.40 11.87 22.78
CA THR A 107 1.85 11.75 22.73
C THR A 107 2.40 12.32 21.40
N ASP A 108 3.71 12.55 21.33
CA ASP A 108 4.45 12.94 20.12
C ASP A 108 4.62 11.78 19.11
N THR A 109 4.34 10.54 19.52
CA THR A 109 4.73 9.32 18.80
C THR A 109 3.49 8.50 18.40
N VAL A 110 3.48 7.94 17.18
CA VAL A 110 2.38 7.12 16.67
C VAL A 110 2.85 5.89 15.91
N VAL A 111 2.16 4.76 16.08
CA VAL A 111 2.31 3.58 15.21
C VAL A 111 1.25 3.62 14.13
N CYS A 112 1.67 3.58 12.87
CA CYS A 112 0.83 3.42 11.69
C CYS A 112 0.83 1.94 11.28
N LEU A 113 -0.18 1.19 11.72
CA LEU A 113 -0.36 -0.21 11.42
C LEU A 113 -1.31 -0.39 10.22
N HIS A 114 -0.85 -1.06 9.16
CA HIS A 114 -1.76 -1.64 8.18
C HIS A 114 -2.03 -3.12 8.51
N ILE A 115 -3.24 -3.45 8.94
CA ILE A 115 -3.65 -4.82 9.25
C ILE A 115 -4.61 -5.35 8.19
N PHE A 116 -4.08 -6.19 7.31
CA PHE A 116 -4.84 -6.81 6.23
C PHE A 116 -5.63 -8.04 6.69
N TYR A 117 -5.03 -8.84 7.60
CA TYR A 117 -5.63 -10.09 8.06
C TYR A 117 -6.13 -9.96 9.50
N GLU A 118 -7.43 -10.21 9.71
CA GLU A 118 -8.10 -10.07 11.01
C GLU A 118 -7.64 -11.07 12.07
N ASP A 119 -7.03 -12.19 11.69
CA ASP A 119 -6.49 -13.18 12.61
C ASP A 119 -5.16 -12.74 13.25
N LEU A 120 -4.59 -11.62 12.80
CA LEU A 120 -3.35 -11.05 13.37
C LEU A 120 -3.63 -9.91 14.37
N ILE A 121 -4.88 -9.62 14.70
CA ILE A 121 -5.25 -8.52 15.61
C ILE A 121 -4.55 -8.68 16.96
N GLU A 122 -4.66 -9.87 17.56
CA GLU A 122 -4.13 -10.15 18.88
C GLU A 122 -2.60 -10.13 18.93
N GLU A 123 -1.91 -10.63 17.88
CA GLU A 123 -0.45 -10.58 17.77
C GLU A 123 0.05 -9.13 17.75
N PHE A 124 -0.53 -8.29 16.90
CA PHE A 124 -0.13 -6.88 16.78
C PHE A 124 -0.51 -6.06 18.01
N ALA A 125 -1.66 -6.34 18.62
CA ALA A 125 -2.05 -5.70 19.87
C ALA A 125 -1.06 -6.01 21.00
N ALA A 126 -0.58 -7.25 21.12
CA ALA A 126 0.41 -7.63 22.11
C ALA A 126 1.75 -6.90 21.90
N VAL A 127 2.25 -6.86 20.65
CA VAL A 127 3.49 -6.15 20.30
C VAL A 127 3.38 -4.65 20.61
N ILE A 128 2.27 -4.03 20.23
CA ILE A 128 2.03 -2.60 20.49
C ILE A 128 1.91 -2.32 21.99
N ALA A 129 1.18 -3.16 22.74
CA ALA A 129 1.02 -3.01 24.18
C ALA A 129 2.37 -3.12 24.91
N GLN A 130 3.26 -4.03 24.46
CA GLN A 130 4.61 -4.15 25.00
C GLN A 130 5.45 -2.90 24.71
N ALA A 131 5.38 -2.35 23.48
CA ALA A 131 6.06 -1.11 23.14
C ALA A 131 5.55 0.08 23.96
N GLN A 132 4.24 0.16 24.20
CA GLN A 132 3.59 1.19 25.01
C GLN A 132 4.06 1.21 26.48
N GLN A 133 4.60 0.10 26.99
CA GLN A 133 5.21 0.07 28.34
C GLN A 133 6.52 0.86 28.43
N ARG A 134 7.18 1.11 27.29
CA ARG A 134 8.48 1.82 27.23
C ARG A 134 8.37 3.18 26.58
N LEU A 135 7.56 3.31 25.54
CA LEU A 135 7.40 4.52 24.76
C LEU A 135 5.91 4.89 24.68
N PRO A 136 5.49 6.05 25.23
CA PRO A 136 4.13 6.52 25.04
C PRO A 136 3.84 6.71 23.56
N LEU A 137 2.91 5.94 23.01
CA LEU A 137 2.53 6.01 21.59
C LEU A 137 1.03 5.85 21.38
N ASP A 138 0.51 6.60 20.42
CA ASP A 138 -0.83 6.46 19.87
C ASP A 138 -0.81 5.44 18.72
N VAL A 139 -2.00 4.97 18.28
CA VAL A 139 -2.10 4.02 17.16
C VAL A 139 -3.04 4.55 16.09
N ILE A 140 -2.59 4.52 14.84
CA ILE A 140 -3.42 4.64 13.63
C ILE A 140 -3.42 3.27 12.96
N VAL A 141 -4.60 2.70 12.79
CA VAL A 141 -4.78 1.42 12.09
C VAL A 141 -5.50 1.65 10.79
N SER A 142 -4.95 1.13 9.70
CA SER A 142 -5.67 0.96 8.44
C SER A 142 -6.04 -0.50 8.22
N LEU A 143 -7.26 -0.74 7.72
CA LEU A 143 -7.81 -2.07 7.47
C LEU A 143 -8.64 -2.12 6.18
N PRO A 144 -8.77 -3.30 5.54
CA PRO A 144 -9.58 -3.48 4.33
C PRO A 144 -11.07 -3.21 4.56
N GLU A 145 -11.70 -2.59 3.58
CA GLU A 145 -13.15 -2.38 3.54
C GLU A 145 -14.00 -3.67 3.45
N ALA A 146 -13.36 -4.81 3.17
CA ALA A 146 -13.97 -6.13 3.15
C ALA A 146 -14.04 -6.81 4.52
N TRP A 147 -13.50 -6.19 5.58
CA TRP A 147 -13.54 -6.76 6.92
C TRP A 147 -14.97 -6.88 7.47
N PRO A 148 -15.29 -7.96 8.19
CA PRO A 148 -16.53 -8.05 8.92
C PRO A 148 -16.54 -7.06 10.10
N LEU A 149 -17.73 -6.54 10.42
CA LEU A 149 -17.90 -5.60 11.53
C LEU A 149 -17.42 -6.18 12.88
N ALA A 150 -17.57 -7.49 13.09
CA ALA A 150 -17.11 -8.16 14.30
C ALA A 150 -15.58 -8.09 14.50
N ALA A 151 -14.80 -8.17 13.42
CA ALA A 151 -13.35 -8.01 13.49
C ALA A 151 -12.95 -6.57 13.83
N LEU A 152 -13.69 -5.58 13.33
CA LEU A 152 -13.49 -4.18 13.72
C LEU A 152 -13.73 -3.97 15.22
N GLU A 153 -14.78 -4.56 15.80
CA GLU A 153 -15.04 -4.45 17.24
C GLU A 153 -13.94 -5.11 18.08
N ARG A 154 -13.45 -6.29 17.66
CA ARG A 154 -12.29 -6.93 18.27
C ARG A 154 -11.06 -6.03 18.25
N LEU A 155 -10.79 -5.39 17.12
CA LEU A 155 -9.66 -4.47 16.97
C LEU A 155 -9.77 -3.26 17.91
N ILE A 156 -10.95 -2.64 17.98
CA ILE A 156 -11.23 -1.50 18.87
C ILE A 156 -11.04 -1.89 20.35
N ALA A 157 -11.41 -3.11 20.71
CA ALA A 157 -11.22 -3.61 22.07
C ALA A 157 -9.75 -3.88 22.40
N ALA A 158 -8.98 -4.36 21.42
CA ALA A 158 -7.59 -4.77 21.61
C ALA A 158 -6.58 -3.61 21.61
N LEU A 159 -6.85 -2.53 20.88
CA LEU A 159 -5.91 -1.40 20.71
C LEU A 159 -6.51 -0.10 21.27
N ARG A 160 -5.80 0.57 22.18
CA ARG A 160 -6.22 1.88 22.71
C ARG A 160 -5.02 2.80 23.00
N PRO A 161 -5.13 4.12 22.72
CA PRO A 161 -6.10 4.74 21.81
C PRO A 161 -5.83 4.33 20.35
N VAL A 162 -6.88 4.18 19.54
CA VAL A 162 -6.75 3.76 18.12
C VAL A 162 -7.62 4.59 17.19
N HIS A 163 -7.00 5.20 16.17
CA HIS A 163 -7.67 5.85 15.04
C HIS A 163 -7.77 4.89 13.86
N ILE A 164 -8.91 4.83 13.19
CA ILE A 164 -9.22 3.76 12.22
C ILE A 164 -9.42 4.32 10.82
N LEU A 165 -8.70 3.77 9.85
CA LEU A 165 -8.82 4.06 8.43
C LEU A 165 -9.34 2.83 7.69
N VAL A 166 -10.51 2.96 7.08
CA VAL A 166 -11.08 1.90 6.24
C VAL A 166 -10.65 2.14 4.79
N CYS A 167 -9.76 1.29 4.30
CA CYS A 167 -9.07 1.45 3.03
C CYS A 167 -9.57 0.45 1.99
N ARG A 168 -9.52 0.84 0.72
CA ARG A 168 -9.70 -0.10 -0.40
C ARG A 168 -8.54 -1.08 -0.43
N ASN A 169 -8.75 -2.27 -0.98
CA ASN A 169 -7.68 -3.23 -1.21
C ASN A 169 -6.82 -2.81 -2.42
N ARG A 170 -6.05 -1.72 -2.27
CA ARG A 170 -5.24 -1.10 -3.31
C ARG A 170 -3.90 -0.68 -2.75
N GLY A 171 -2.82 -0.89 -3.52
CA GLY A 171 -1.48 -0.41 -3.15
C GLY A 171 -0.90 -1.06 -1.89
N ARG A 172 -1.39 -2.25 -1.52
CA ARG A 172 -0.91 -3.06 -0.39
C ARG A 172 -0.85 -2.24 0.90
N ASP A 173 0.27 -2.27 1.61
CA ASP A 173 0.51 -1.48 2.82
C ASP A 173 0.91 -0.02 2.53
N VAL A 174 1.23 0.32 1.27
CA VAL A 174 1.77 1.63 0.89
C VAL A 174 0.66 2.66 0.75
N ALA A 175 -0.41 2.39 0.00
CA ALA A 175 -1.51 3.35 -0.13
C ALA A 175 -2.21 3.63 1.22
N PRO A 176 -2.51 2.61 2.06
CA PRO A 176 -3.03 2.85 3.40
C PRO A 176 -2.06 3.63 4.29
N PHE A 177 -0.75 3.45 4.12
CA PHE A 177 0.24 4.26 4.82
C PHE A 177 0.23 5.73 4.39
N LEU A 178 0.08 6.03 3.10
CA LEU A 178 -0.07 7.42 2.65
C LEU A 178 -1.29 8.10 3.29
N ALA A 179 -2.42 7.39 3.37
CA ALA A 179 -3.60 7.87 4.09
C ALA A 179 -3.36 8.02 5.60
N ALA A 180 -2.60 7.10 6.22
CA ALA A 180 -2.20 7.23 7.62
C ALA A 180 -1.29 8.46 7.83
N LEU A 181 -0.34 8.70 6.92
CA LEU A 181 0.59 9.83 6.97
C LEU A 181 -0.14 11.18 6.93
N GLU A 182 -1.23 11.30 6.16
CA GLU A 182 -2.08 12.50 6.19
C GLU A 182 -2.66 12.77 7.58
N VAL A 183 -3.14 11.72 8.26
CA VAL A 183 -3.62 11.83 9.65
C VAL A 183 -2.48 12.16 10.61
N VAL A 184 -1.30 11.57 10.40
CA VAL A 184 -0.10 11.83 11.20
C VAL A 184 0.27 13.31 11.12
N GLN A 185 0.31 13.87 9.92
CA GLN A 185 0.63 15.28 9.66
C GLN A 185 -0.46 16.21 10.19
N ALA A 186 -1.73 15.91 9.92
CA ALA A 186 -2.87 16.72 10.37
C ALA A 186 -2.98 16.81 11.90
N ARG A 187 -2.60 15.75 12.62
CA ARG A 187 -2.57 15.72 14.09
C ARG A 187 -1.26 16.22 14.70
N GLY A 188 -0.25 16.53 13.87
CA GLY A 188 1.01 17.11 14.33
C GLY A 188 1.86 16.16 15.19
N TYR A 189 1.86 14.86 14.90
CA TYR A 189 2.82 13.94 15.52
C TYR A 189 4.24 14.27 15.07
N ARG A 190 5.23 14.00 15.92
CA ARG A 190 6.65 14.23 15.62
C ARG A 190 7.37 12.98 15.12
N HIS A 191 6.92 11.80 15.52
CA HIS A 191 7.52 10.53 15.13
C HIS A 191 6.43 9.52 14.78
N GLY A 192 6.65 8.78 13.70
CA GLY A 192 5.78 7.69 13.30
C GLY A 192 6.55 6.38 13.13
N CYS A 193 5.90 5.24 13.37
CA CYS A 193 6.42 3.91 13.05
C CYS A 193 5.45 3.22 12.08
N LYS A 194 5.90 2.95 10.86
CA LYS A 194 5.14 2.19 9.87
C LYS A 194 5.36 0.69 10.07
N ILE A 195 4.28 -0.06 10.26
CA ILE A 195 4.29 -1.53 10.32
C ILE A 195 3.08 -2.12 9.57
N HIS A 196 3.15 -3.39 9.18
CA HIS A 196 2.03 -4.05 8.49
C HIS A 196 1.91 -5.54 8.76
N SER A 197 0.72 -6.11 8.54
CA SER A 197 0.41 -7.52 8.83
C SER A 197 0.60 -8.49 7.65
N LYS A 198 1.30 -8.08 6.57
CA LYS A 198 1.51 -8.92 5.38
C LYS A 198 1.97 -10.34 5.74
N LYS A 199 1.32 -11.35 5.15
CA LYS A 199 1.71 -12.76 5.24
C LYS A 199 2.46 -13.10 3.96
N SER A 200 3.76 -13.37 4.05
CA SER A 200 4.52 -13.88 2.88
C SER A 200 4.25 -15.38 2.74
N THR A 201 3.24 -15.76 1.96
CA THR A 201 2.82 -17.16 1.73
C THR A 201 3.77 -17.95 0.85
N HIS A 202 4.67 -17.27 0.11
CA HIS A 202 5.56 -17.90 -0.88
C HIS A 202 6.93 -18.34 -0.33
N LEU A 203 7.24 -18.02 0.92
CA LEU A 203 8.47 -18.42 1.59
C LEU A 203 8.06 -18.99 2.94
N GLY A 204 8.38 -20.25 3.25
CA GLY A 204 8.15 -20.87 4.57
C GLY A 204 8.82 -20.16 5.76
N ARG A 205 9.35 -18.95 5.55
CA ARG A 205 10.03 -18.05 6.51
C ARG A 205 9.30 -16.70 6.70
N GLY A 206 8.14 -16.49 6.06
CA GLY A 206 7.45 -15.20 6.05
C GLY A 206 7.00 -14.68 7.43
N GLU A 207 6.53 -15.58 8.28
CA GLU A 207 6.15 -15.25 9.66
C GLU A 207 7.36 -14.88 10.52
N ALA A 208 8.44 -15.67 10.43
CA ALA A 208 9.68 -15.39 11.14
C ALA A 208 10.27 -14.03 10.74
N TRP A 209 10.24 -13.69 9.44
CA TRP A 209 10.68 -12.39 8.95
C TRP A 209 9.82 -11.24 9.48
N ARG A 210 8.48 -11.38 9.47
CA ARG A 210 7.58 -10.38 10.05
C ARG A 210 7.89 -10.14 11.52
N ARG A 211 8.04 -11.21 12.31
CA ARG A 211 8.38 -11.09 13.74
C ARG A 211 9.74 -10.45 13.96
N ALA A 212 10.74 -10.79 13.14
CA ALA A 212 12.05 -10.15 13.20
C ALA A 212 11.97 -8.64 12.92
N LEU A 213 11.19 -8.20 11.92
CA LEU A 213 10.97 -6.78 11.64
C LEU A 213 10.25 -6.06 12.80
N LEU A 214 9.23 -6.69 13.38
CA LEU A 214 8.50 -6.12 14.53
C LEU A 214 9.40 -5.98 15.75
N GLU A 215 10.17 -7.03 16.10
CA GLU A 215 11.17 -6.97 17.17
C GLU A 215 12.26 -5.92 16.84
N GLY A 216 12.64 -5.84 15.57
CA GLY A 216 13.58 -4.88 14.99
C GLY A 216 13.23 -3.41 15.17
N LEU A 217 11.95 -3.10 15.41
CA LEU A 217 11.42 -1.73 15.44
C LEU A 217 10.72 -1.38 16.76
N LEU A 218 10.06 -2.34 17.38
CA LEU A 218 9.23 -2.18 18.58
C LEU A 218 9.72 -3.02 19.76
N GLY A 219 10.71 -3.89 19.54
CA GLY A 219 11.32 -4.69 20.59
C GLY A 219 12.09 -3.83 21.60
N PRO A 220 12.26 -4.32 22.85
CA PRO A 220 12.97 -3.59 23.91
C PRO A 220 14.36 -3.06 23.51
N ALA A 221 15.16 -3.86 22.80
CA ALA A 221 16.49 -3.46 22.36
C ALA A 221 16.45 -2.40 21.25
N ALA A 222 15.52 -2.54 20.31
CA ALA A 222 15.31 -1.57 19.24
C ALA A 222 14.90 -0.20 19.79
N LEU A 223 13.96 -0.17 20.74
CA LEU A 223 13.51 1.07 21.38
C LEU A 223 14.65 1.80 22.11
N THR A 224 15.50 1.08 22.85
CA THR A 224 16.72 1.68 23.45
C THR A 224 17.61 2.32 22.38
N ARG A 225 17.85 1.63 21.26
CA ARG A 225 18.72 2.16 20.20
C ARG A 225 18.11 3.35 19.48
N LEU A 226 16.78 3.38 19.34
CA LEU A 226 16.05 4.51 18.78
C LEU A 226 16.10 5.73 19.70
N GLU A 227 16.05 5.55 21.03
CA GLU A 227 16.25 6.62 22.01
C GLU A 227 17.64 7.26 21.89
N GLU A 228 18.69 6.45 21.74
CA GLU A 228 20.07 6.93 21.59
C GLU A 228 20.37 7.55 20.22
N GLY A 229 19.57 7.23 19.20
CA GLY A 229 19.83 7.61 17.81
C GLY A 229 18.71 8.47 17.23
N PHE A 230 17.67 7.80 16.72
CA PHE A 230 16.59 8.44 15.96
C PHE A 230 15.86 9.54 16.74
N PHE A 231 15.53 9.32 18.01
CA PHE A 231 14.82 10.30 18.83
C PHE A 231 15.74 11.43 19.32
N ALA A 232 17.03 11.15 19.54
CA ALA A 232 18.02 12.12 19.99
C ALA A 232 18.56 13.03 18.88
N ASP A 233 18.60 12.57 17.63
CA ASP A 233 19.14 13.33 16.50
C ASP A 233 18.04 13.76 15.53
N ALA A 234 17.75 15.07 15.50
CA ALA A 234 16.74 15.66 14.63
C ALA A 234 17.08 15.54 13.13
N ARG A 235 18.35 15.29 12.78
CA ARG A 235 18.78 15.12 11.38
C ARG A 235 18.39 13.76 10.81
N ILE A 236 18.06 12.79 11.65
CA ILE A 236 17.65 11.46 11.21
C ILE A 236 16.15 11.48 10.92
N GLY A 237 15.78 11.33 9.65
CA GLY A 237 14.39 11.37 9.18
C GLY A 237 13.73 10.00 9.08
N MET A 238 14.52 8.93 9.07
CA MET A 238 14.03 7.55 9.01
C MET A 238 14.97 6.60 9.74
N ALA A 239 14.42 5.58 10.39
CA ALA A 239 15.19 4.50 10.97
C ALA A 239 14.53 3.14 10.72
N GLY A 240 15.32 2.10 10.48
CA GLY A 240 14.81 0.75 10.24
C GLY A 240 15.83 -0.33 10.54
N MET A 241 15.39 -1.59 10.53
CA MET A 241 16.26 -2.75 10.76
C MET A 241 17.34 -2.84 9.67
N GLY A 242 18.61 -2.86 10.06
CA GLY A 242 19.73 -2.81 9.13
C GLY A 242 19.79 -4.02 8.20
N GLU A 243 19.38 -5.18 8.68
CA GLU A 243 19.28 -6.44 7.94
C GLU A 243 18.20 -6.39 6.84
N ALA A 244 17.24 -5.47 6.96
CA ALA A 244 16.25 -5.21 5.92
C ALA A 244 16.74 -4.20 4.88
N TRP A 245 17.90 -3.58 5.06
CA TRP A 245 18.41 -2.58 4.12
C TRP A 245 18.96 -3.23 2.86
N LEU A 246 18.39 -2.88 1.70
CA LEU A 246 18.86 -3.30 0.39
C LEU A 246 19.42 -2.11 -0.40
N SER A 247 20.47 -2.37 -1.18
CA SER A 247 21.11 -1.36 -2.05
C SER A 247 20.30 -1.13 -3.32
N LEU A 248 20.08 0.14 -3.68
CA LEU A 248 19.46 0.49 -4.98
C LEU A 248 20.46 0.41 -6.15
N ALA A 249 21.76 0.34 -5.87
CA ALA A 249 22.79 0.13 -6.91
C ALA A 249 22.77 -1.30 -7.47
N GLU A 250 22.15 -2.25 -6.76
CA GLU A 250 22.02 -3.63 -7.20
C GLU A 250 20.81 -3.80 -8.11
N ARG A 251 21.07 -4.11 -9.39
CA ARG A 251 20.01 -4.24 -10.42
C ARG A 251 18.90 -5.21 -10.04
N GLN A 252 19.23 -6.31 -9.38
CA GLN A 252 18.24 -7.30 -8.91
C GLN A 252 17.17 -6.70 -7.99
N ASN A 253 17.51 -5.63 -7.25
CA ASN A 253 16.58 -4.98 -6.34
C ASN A 253 15.64 -4.02 -7.07
N ILE A 254 15.96 -3.54 -8.27
CA ILE A 254 15.17 -2.52 -8.98
C ILE A 254 14.62 -2.95 -10.34
N VAL A 255 15.03 -4.11 -10.87
CA VAL A 255 14.76 -4.53 -12.27
C VAL A 255 13.29 -4.48 -12.68
N HIS A 256 12.37 -4.75 -11.77
CA HIS A 256 10.93 -4.72 -12.06
C HIS A 256 10.27 -3.37 -11.76
N CYS A 257 10.94 -2.47 -11.04
CA CYS A 257 10.38 -1.21 -10.55
C CYS A 257 10.96 0.04 -11.24
N GLU A 258 12.03 -0.09 -12.02
CA GLU A 258 12.80 1.05 -12.56
C GLU A 258 11.94 2.10 -13.29
N SER A 259 11.08 1.66 -14.23
CA SER A 259 10.18 2.58 -14.96
C SER A 259 9.24 3.33 -14.01
N ARG A 260 8.60 2.60 -13.10
CA ARG A 260 7.63 3.17 -12.16
C ARG A 260 8.31 4.08 -11.13
N MET A 261 9.55 3.75 -10.72
CA MET A 261 10.37 4.61 -9.88
C MET A 261 10.72 5.92 -10.58
N GLY A 262 11.04 5.88 -11.88
CA GLY A 262 11.28 7.09 -12.68
C GLY A 262 10.05 7.99 -12.78
N GLU A 263 8.88 7.41 -13.06
CA GLU A 263 7.61 8.15 -13.14
C GLU A 263 7.24 8.82 -11.80
N ILE A 264 7.33 8.07 -10.70
CA ILE A 264 7.03 8.58 -9.36
C ILE A 264 8.12 9.56 -8.91
N GLY A 265 9.38 9.30 -9.26
CA GLY A 265 10.51 10.17 -8.97
C GLY A 265 10.33 11.55 -9.61
N ALA A 266 9.94 11.60 -10.88
CA ALA A 266 9.66 12.86 -11.57
C ALA A 266 8.47 13.62 -10.94
N LEU A 267 7.40 12.91 -10.57
CA LEU A 267 6.25 13.48 -9.88
C LEU A 267 6.64 14.11 -8.52
N LEU A 268 7.60 13.51 -7.83
CA LEU A 268 8.07 13.93 -6.52
C LEU A 268 9.30 14.85 -6.57
N SER A 269 9.83 15.13 -7.76
CA SER A 269 11.05 15.91 -7.97
C SER A 269 12.28 15.30 -7.26
N LEU A 270 12.51 14.00 -7.47
CA LEU A 270 13.59 13.22 -6.84
C LEU A 270 14.77 12.95 -7.79
N GLU A 271 14.88 13.64 -8.92
CA GLU A 271 15.86 13.36 -9.97
C GLU A 271 17.32 13.49 -9.48
N ASP A 272 17.58 14.42 -8.57
CA ASP A 272 18.90 14.68 -7.99
C ASP A 272 19.12 13.96 -6.63
N ALA A 273 18.13 13.19 -6.16
CA ALA A 273 18.19 12.55 -4.87
C ALA A 273 19.16 11.35 -4.86
N PRO A 274 19.90 11.12 -3.77
CA PRO A 274 20.82 10.00 -3.69
C PRO A 274 20.07 8.66 -3.68
N MET A 275 20.35 7.80 -4.66
CA MET A 275 19.74 6.47 -4.79
C MET A 275 20.55 5.41 -4.03
N ARG A 276 20.57 5.47 -2.69
CA ARG A 276 21.43 4.58 -1.89
C ARG A 276 20.80 3.22 -1.60
N GLY A 277 19.57 3.20 -1.10
CA GLY A 277 18.96 1.97 -0.62
C GLY A 277 17.58 2.19 -0.03
N PHE A 278 16.97 1.12 0.46
CA PHE A 278 15.64 1.11 1.06
C PHE A 278 15.49 -0.03 2.07
N PHE A 279 14.45 0.04 2.92
CA PHE A 279 14.09 -1.03 3.84
C PHE A 279 13.10 -1.99 3.19
N ALA A 280 13.55 -3.20 2.88
CA ALA A 280 12.71 -4.27 2.34
C ALA A 280 11.67 -4.73 3.37
N GLY A 281 10.43 -4.89 2.91
CA GLY A 281 9.28 -5.15 3.78
C GLY A 281 8.62 -3.87 4.30
N THR A 282 9.05 -2.69 3.84
CA THR A 282 8.39 -1.40 4.06
C THR A 282 7.94 -1.10 5.51
N MET A 283 8.76 -1.47 6.50
CA MET A 283 8.55 -1.13 7.92
C MET A 283 9.73 -0.29 8.43
N PHE A 284 9.43 0.85 9.05
CA PHE A 284 10.43 1.81 9.51
C PHE A 284 9.82 2.88 10.44
N TRP A 285 10.65 3.47 11.27
CA TRP A 285 10.41 4.74 11.95
C TRP A 285 10.66 5.91 11.00
N PHE A 286 9.89 6.99 11.14
CA PHE A 286 10.00 8.18 10.31
C PHE A 286 9.64 9.47 11.06
N ARG A 287 10.22 10.59 10.61
CA ARG A 287 9.76 11.94 10.94
C ARG A 287 8.75 12.39 9.88
N PRO A 288 7.55 12.86 10.24
CA PRO A 288 6.53 13.22 9.23
C PRO A 288 6.97 14.32 8.27
N GLU A 289 7.81 15.25 8.72
CA GLU A 289 8.45 16.29 7.91
C GLU A 289 9.39 15.73 6.83
N ALA A 290 10.11 14.64 7.10
CA ALA A 290 11.00 14.00 6.14
C ALA A 290 10.23 13.30 4.99
N LEU A 291 8.93 13.06 5.19
CA LEU A 291 8.02 12.48 4.19
C LEU A 291 6.97 13.48 3.72
N ALA A 292 7.16 14.80 3.92
CA ALA A 292 6.19 15.82 3.51
C ALA A 292 5.86 15.78 2.00
N VAL A 293 6.83 15.38 1.17
CA VAL A 293 6.65 15.27 -0.29
C VAL A 293 5.56 14.27 -0.69
N CYS A 294 5.26 13.28 0.17
CA CYS A 294 4.19 12.32 -0.05
C CYS A 294 2.80 12.96 -0.19
N ALA A 295 2.60 14.18 0.32
CA ALA A 295 1.35 14.93 0.12
C ALA A 295 1.02 15.17 -1.37
N ARG A 296 2.01 15.10 -2.28
CA ARG A 296 1.80 15.16 -3.74
C ARG A 296 1.18 13.88 -4.32
N LEU A 297 1.26 12.77 -3.60
CA LEU A 297 0.66 11.48 -3.96
C LEU A 297 -0.78 11.35 -3.43
N SER A 298 -1.13 12.12 -2.41
CA SER A 298 -2.46 12.17 -1.82
C SER A 298 -3.53 12.45 -2.89
N GLY A 299 -4.60 11.65 -2.89
CA GLY A 299 -5.70 11.79 -3.85
C GLY A 299 -5.43 11.24 -5.25
N GLN A 300 -4.22 10.74 -5.55
CA GLN A 300 -3.96 10.06 -6.83
C GLN A 300 -4.53 8.63 -6.84
N ASN A 301 -5.85 8.55 -6.96
CA ASN A 301 -6.61 7.29 -6.90
C ASN A 301 -6.17 6.25 -7.95
N ASP A 302 -5.58 6.71 -9.06
CA ASP A 302 -5.12 5.86 -10.16
C ASP A 302 -3.62 5.51 -10.10
N LEU A 303 -2.90 5.99 -9.07
CA LEU A 303 -1.47 5.68 -8.88
C LEU A 303 -1.26 4.18 -8.62
N PHE A 304 -2.15 3.56 -7.84
CA PHE A 304 -2.03 2.16 -7.46
C PHE A 304 -2.85 1.25 -8.36
N GLU A 305 -2.18 0.26 -8.93
CA GLU A 305 -2.79 -0.76 -9.77
C GLU A 305 -3.73 -1.71 -8.97
N PRO A 306 -4.69 -2.39 -9.64
CA PRO A 306 -5.42 -3.49 -9.02
C PRO A 306 -4.50 -4.66 -8.69
N GLU A 307 -4.82 -5.36 -7.61
CA GLU A 307 -4.12 -6.58 -7.19
C GLU A 307 -4.60 -7.77 -8.04
N LEU A 308 -4.01 -7.90 -9.23
CA LEU A 308 -4.28 -8.95 -10.22
C LEU A 308 -3.30 -10.14 -10.10
N GLY A 309 -2.67 -10.32 -8.94
CA GLY A 309 -1.68 -11.38 -8.68
C GLY A 309 -0.23 -11.02 -9.04
N GLN A 310 0.07 -9.73 -9.23
CA GLN A 310 1.43 -9.26 -9.53
C GLN A 310 2.35 -9.44 -8.32
N VAL A 311 3.57 -9.92 -8.55
CA VAL A 311 4.55 -10.16 -7.48
C VAL A 311 5.42 -8.93 -7.21
N ASP A 312 5.78 -8.16 -8.23
CA ASP A 312 6.63 -6.96 -8.15
C ASP A 312 6.31 -5.97 -9.31
N GLY A 313 6.85 -4.75 -9.28
CA GLY A 313 6.80 -3.77 -10.38
C GLY A 313 5.61 -2.81 -10.39
N MET A 314 4.77 -2.88 -9.36
CA MET A 314 3.65 -1.95 -9.14
C MET A 314 4.09 -0.68 -8.38
N ALA A 315 3.23 0.35 -8.35
CA ALA A 315 3.51 1.61 -7.67
C ALA A 315 3.88 1.44 -6.19
N ALA A 316 3.27 0.47 -5.48
CA ALA A 316 3.63 0.15 -4.11
C ALA A 316 5.10 -0.30 -3.96
N HIS A 317 5.59 -1.13 -4.88
CA HIS A 317 6.97 -1.63 -4.86
C HIS A 317 7.97 -0.53 -5.26
N ALA A 318 7.59 0.34 -6.19
CA ALA A 318 8.40 1.52 -6.53
C ALA A 318 8.49 2.49 -5.34
N LEU A 319 7.39 2.76 -4.64
CA LEU A 319 7.37 3.63 -3.46
C LEU A 319 8.15 3.05 -2.28
N GLU A 320 8.10 1.74 -2.05
CA GLU A 320 8.96 1.06 -1.07
C GLU A 320 10.44 1.44 -1.25
N ARG A 321 10.90 1.49 -2.50
CA ARG A 321 12.28 1.84 -2.86
C ARG A 321 12.58 3.33 -2.76
N LEU A 322 11.55 4.17 -2.84
CA LEU A 322 11.69 5.63 -2.85
C LEU A 322 11.53 6.28 -1.47
N PHE A 323 10.98 5.62 -0.45
CA PHE A 323 10.78 6.26 0.85
C PHE A 323 12.08 6.81 1.47
N ALA A 324 13.17 6.03 1.45
CA ALA A 324 14.46 6.51 1.93
C ALA A 324 15.03 7.63 1.06
N VAL A 325 14.82 7.55 -0.26
CA VAL A 325 15.23 8.58 -1.24
C VAL A 325 14.49 9.90 -0.96
N MET A 326 13.20 9.86 -0.65
CA MET A 326 12.41 11.03 -0.26
C MET A 326 12.96 11.69 1.01
N VAL A 327 13.37 10.88 1.98
CA VAL A 327 13.95 11.36 3.24
C VAL A 327 15.29 12.05 3.00
N GLU A 328 16.16 11.44 2.19
CA GLU A 328 17.45 12.05 1.85
C GLU A 328 17.29 13.31 0.98
N ALA A 329 16.32 13.32 0.05
CA ALA A 329 15.97 14.50 -0.75
C ALA A 329 15.48 15.67 0.12
N ALA A 330 14.80 15.37 1.24
CA ALA A 330 14.37 16.36 2.22
C ALA A 330 15.51 16.85 3.14
N GLY A 331 16.75 16.38 2.95
CA GLY A 331 17.93 16.80 3.72
C GLY A 331 18.14 16.02 5.02
N PHE A 332 17.38 14.95 5.25
CA PHE A 332 17.53 14.08 6.42
C PHE A 332 18.44 12.88 6.11
N THR A 333 18.90 12.20 7.17
CA THR A 333 19.65 10.95 7.06
C THR A 333 18.80 9.75 7.45
N VAL A 334 19.25 8.56 7.03
CA VAL A 334 18.63 7.28 7.36
C VAL A 334 19.51 6.50 8.33
N LEU A 335 18.94 6.07 9.45
CA LEU A 335 19.59 5.24 10.45
C LEU A 335 19.26 3.76 10.23
N LYS A 336 20.29 2.93 10.12
CA LYS A 336 20.16 1.47 10.09
C LYS A 336 20.43 0.95 11.49
N LEU A 337 19.42 0.38 12.13
CA LEU A 337 19.55 -0.22 13.44
C LEU A 337 20.32 -1.53 13.31
N SER A 338 21.40 -1.67 14.06
CA SER A 338 22.07 -2.95 14.27
C SER A 338 21.67 -3.45 15.64
N LEU A 339 20.93 -4.55 15.69
CA LEU A 339 20.58 -5.21 16.94
C LEU A 339 21.65 -6.25 17.30
N PRO A 340 21.95 -6.43 18.59
CA PRO A 340 22.97 -7.37 19.05
C PRO A 340 22.61 -8.84 18.80
#